data_AF-A0A7C1U737-F1
#
_entry.id   AF-A0A7C1U737-F1
#
_cell.length_a   1.000
_cell.length_b   1.000
_cell.length_c   1.000
_cell.angle_alpha   90.00
_cell.angle_beta   90.00
_cell.angle_gamma   90.00
#
_symmetry.space_group_name_H-M   'P 1'
#
loop_
_entity.id
_entity.type
_entity.pdbx_description
1 polymer ?
#
loop_
_entity_poly.entity_id
_entity_poly.type
_entity_poly.pdbx_seq_one_letter_code
_entity_poly.pdbx_strand_id
1 'polypeptide(L)' 'LSHDKYQIEMMTNLDKLPQTGAMIVASWPKASQGSGFPARVFAIIPDGS' A
#
# COMPACT_ATOMS: atom_id res chain seq x y z
N LEU A 1 -15.71 5.57 3.52
CA LEU A 1 -14.77 6.33 4.37
C LEU A 1 -15.15 6.38 5.86
N SER A 2 -16.30 5.85 6.29
CA SER A 2 -16.83 5.99 7.66
C SER A 2 -16.04 5.31 8.80
N HIS A 3 -14.93 4.64 8.49
CA HIS A 3 -14.17 3.83 9.46
C HIS A 3 -12.74 4.31 9.68
N ASP A 4 -12.40 5.52 9.22
CA ASP A 4 -11.04 6.10 9.36
C ASP A 4 -9.94 5.14 8.90
N LYS A 5 -10.12 4.60 7.68
CA LYS A 5 -9.18 3.68 7.02
C LYS A 5 -8.74 4.27 5.69
N TYR A 6 -7.48 4.06 5.35
CA TYR A 6 -6.96 4.37 4.03
C TYR A 6 -7.41 3.32 3.01
N GLN A 7 -7.76 3.79 1.82
CA GLN A 7 -7.93 2.96 0.63
C GLN A 7 -6.70 3.15 -0.25
N ILE A 8 -6.07 2.03 -0.64
CA ILE A 8 -5.01 2.01 -1.64
C ILE A 8 -5.58 1.25 -2.84
N GLU A 9 -5.61 1.89 -3.99
CA GLU A 9 -6.23 1.37 -5.22
C GLU A 9 -5.23 1.32 -6.37
N MET A 10 -5.62 0.62 -7.45
CA MET A 10 -4.84 0.50 -8.68
C MET A 10 -3.42 -0.08 -8.48
N MET A 11 -3.28 -0.98 -7.50
CA MET A 11 -2.01 -1.68 -7.26
C MET A 11 -1.70 -2.68 -8.40
N THR A 12 -0.41 -2.97 -8.58
CA THR A 12 0.09 -3.90 -9.60
C THR A 12 1.03 -4.93 -8.95
N ASN A 13 1.31 -6.03 -9.65
CA ASN A 13 2.21 -7.11 -9.21
C ASN A 13 1.79 -7.84 -7.92
N LEU A 14 0.51 -7.79 -7.56
CA LEU A 14 -0.01 -8.52 -6.38
C LEU A 14 0.12 -10.04 -6.52
N ASP A 15 0.10 -10.53 -7.75
CA ASP A 15 0.34 -11.93 -8.13
C ASP A 15 1.76 -12.42 -7.79
N LYS A 16 2.70 -11.50 -7.54
CA LYS A 16 4.09 -11.83 -7.19
C LYS A 16 4.32 -11.91 -5.67
N LEU A 17 3.28 -11.68 -4.86
CA LEU A 17 3.38 -11.73 -3.41
C LEU A 17 2.92 -13.09 -2.88
N PRO A 18 3.56 -13.61 -1.81
CA PRO A 18 2.98 -14.72 -1.07
C PRO A 18 1.63 -14.30 -0.47
N GLN A 19 0.73 -15.26 -0.24
CA GLN A 19 -0.59 -15.01 0.34
C GLN A 19 -0.51 -14.35 1.73
N THR A 20 0.55 -14.64 2.49
CA THR A 20 0.83 -14.06 3.80
C THR A 20 2.33 -13.86 4.00
N GLY A 21 2.73 -13.03 4.96
CA GLY A 21 4.14 -12.83 5.33
C GLY A 21 4.84 -11.66 4.65
N ALA A 22 4.32 -11.16 3.53
CA ALA A 22 4.80 -9.91 2.92
C ALA A 22 4.29 -8.67 3.69
N MET A 23 5.09 -7.60 3.69
CA MET A 23 4.70 -6.29 4.23
C MET A 23 4.54 -5.27 3.11
N ILE A 24 3.40 -4.58 3.05
CA ILE A 24 3.14 -3.51 2.09
C ILE A 24 3.49 -2.16 2.74
N VAL A 25 4.36 -1.40 2.08
CA VAL A 25 4.68 -0.01 2.45
C VAL A 25 4.02 0.90 1.42
N ALA A 26 3.08 1.73 1.87
CA ALA A 26 2.42 2.76 1.06
C ALA A 26 2.79 4.13 1.62
N SER A 27 3.33 5.00 0.77
CA SER A 27 3.76 6.35 1.16
C SER A 27 3.25 7.40 0.18
N TRP A 28 2.94 8.58 0.71
CA TRP A 28 2.47 9.73 -0.05
C TRP A 28 2.88 11.03 0.65
N PRO A 29 3.03 12.15 -0.08
CA PRO A 29 3.14 13.49 0.49
C PRO A 29 1.94 13.89 1.35
N LYS A 30 2.21 14.64 2.41
CA LYS A 30 1.18 15.22 3.29
C LYS A 30 0.56 16.46 2.63
N ALA A 31 -0.43 16.25 1.77
CA ALA A 31 -1.19 17.35 1.17
C ALA A 31 -2.05 18.07 2.22
N SER A 32 -1.95 19.41 2.29
CA SER A 32 -2.79 20.21 3.18
C SER A 32 -4.25 20.09 2.78
N GLN A 33 -5.11 19.65 3.70
CA GLN A 33 -6.55 19.39 3.46
C GLN A 33 -6.82 18.44 2.27
N GLY A 34 -5.83 17.63 1.87
CA GLY A 34 -5.97 16.68 0.79
C GLY A 34 -6.73 15.44 1.23
N SER A 35 -7.71 15.00 0.44
CA SER A 35 -8.43 13.74 0.64
C SER A 35 -7.69 12.52 0.08
N GLY A 36 -6.66 12.74 -0.74
CA GLY A 36 -5.84 11.69 -1.35
C GLY A 36 -4.65 12.24 -2.12
N PHE A 37 -3.71 11.37 -2.46
CA PHE A 37 -2.53 11.69 -3.27
C PHE A 37 -1.99 10.39 -3.92
N PRO A 38 -1.34 10.44 -5.10
CA PRO A 38 -0.67 9.27 -5.67
C PRO A 38 0.33 8.62 -4.69
N ALA A 39 0.10 7.35 -4.36
CA ALA A 39 0.97 6.62 -3.46
C ALA A 39 2.13 5.95 -4.22
N ARG A 40 3.33 6.00 -3.64
CA ARG A 40 4.39 5.04 -3.95
C ARG A 40 4.21 3.84 -3.04
N VAL A 41 3.91 2.69 -3.65
CA VAL A 41 3.68 1.42 -2.93
C VAL A 41 4.74 0.41 -3.36
N PHE A 42 5.33 -0.28 -2.40
CA PHE A 42 6.22 -1.42 -2.62
C PHE A 42 6.02 -2.46 -1.52
N ALA A 43 6.43 -3.69 -1.80
CA ALA A 43 6.38 -4.79 -0.86
C ALA A 43 7.79 -5.19 -0.40
N ILE A 44 7.91 -5.56 0.87
CA ILE A 44 9.09 -6.25 1.42
C ILE A 44 8.67 -7.71 1.62
N ILE A 45 9.39 -8.62 0.96
CA ILE A 45 9.15 -10.07 1.02
C ILE A 45 10.27 -10.68 1.88
N PRO A 46 9.94 -11.43 2.94
CA PRO A 46 10.95 -12.09 3.76
C PRO A 46 11.64 -13.22 3.00
N ASP A 47 12.91 -13.46 3.30
CA ASP A 47 13.65 -14.57 2.71
C ASP A 47 13.03 -15.92 3.12
N GLY A 48 12.74 -16.78 2.16
CA GLY A 48 12.23 -18.14 2.39
C GLY A 48 10.71 -18.33 2.40
N SER A 49 9.93 -17.33 1.96
CA SER A 49 8.47 -17.42 1.74
C SER A 49 8.09 -17.97 0.36
#